data_AF-A0A4V1BEK0-F1
#
_entry.id   AF-A0A4V1BEK0-F1
#
_cell.length_a   1.000
_cell.length_b   1.000
_cell.length_c   1.000
_cell.angle_alpha   90.00
_cell.angle_beta   90.00
_cell.angle_gamma   90.00
#
_symmetry.space_group_name_H-M   'P 1'
#
loop_
_entity.id
_entity.type
_entity.pdbx_description
1 polymer ?
#
loop_
_entity_poly.entity_id
_entity_poly.type
_entity_poly.pdbx_seq_one_letter_code
_entity_poly.pdbx_strand_id
1 'polypeptide(L)'
;MAKGADRHGVRRGVRGEAGRFPGGPSRRHAGRGARAPVLHRPPRQARPAAGAAQRPQHPGVFAAHIHLGRPGVNGPIVMNLYGPTDPVDIGPETQIVNRAFTRADLVGPLAGRPLSDLLQNMLAGNAYVNVHTVQHFEGEIRGQIFLARHGR
;
A
#
# COMPACT_ATOMS: atom_id res chain seq x y z
N MET A 1 -19.72 -25.06 46.95
CA MET A 1 -20.01 -26.49 47.16
C MET A 1 -20.07 -27.16 45.79
N ALA A 2 -19.30 -28.25 45.61
CA ALA A 2 -19.22 -29.25 44.50
C ALA A 2 -18.96 -28.74 43.05
N LYS A 3 -17.85 -29.09 42.35
CA LYS A 3 -17.41 -30.40 41.75
C LYS A 3 -18.39 -30.93 40.67
N GLY A 4 -18.00 -31.43 39.50
CA GLY A 4 -16.69 -31.90 39.03
C GLY A 4 -16.65 -32.18 37.52
N ALA A 5 -15.56 -32.84 37.11
CA ALA A 5 -15.09 -33.09 35.74
C ALA A 5 -15.32 -34.55 35.30
N ASP A 6 -15.25 -34.82 33.98
CA ASP A 6 -14.63 -35.99 33.31
C ASP A 6 -14.90 -35.87 31.79
N ARG A 7 -13.97 -35.94 30.81
CA ARG A 7 -12.85 -36.83 30.42
C ARG A 7 -13.23 -38.15 29.73
N HIS A 8 -12.59 -38.31 28.55
CA HIS A 8 -12.04 -39.52 27.90
C HIS A 8 -12.84 -40.35 26.86
N GLY A 9 -12.11 -40.69 25.77
CA GLY A 9 -12.24 -41.94 24.99
C GLY A 9 -12.38 -41.73 23.47
N VAL A 10 -11.31 -41.53 22.69
CA VAL A 10 -10.48 -42.55 21.98
C VAL A 10 -11.29 -43.50 21.08
N ARG A 11 -10.99 -43.54 19.75
CA ARG A 11 -10.66 -44.78 18.99
C ARG A 11 -9.84 -44.48 17.71
N ARG A 12 -8.83 -45.33 17.50
CA ARG A 12 -7.86 -45.42 16.37
C ARG A 12 -8.36 -46.40 15.29
N GLY A 13 -7.74 -46.32 14.10
CA GLY A 13 -7.65 -47.38 13.07
C GLY A 13 -7.74 -46.73 11.67
N VAL A 14 -6.92 -47.03 10.66
CA VAL A 14 -6.26 -48.29 10.29
C VAL A 14 -5.06 -48.01 9.34
N ARG A 15 -4.06 -48.90 9.36
CA ARG A 15 -2.87 -48.98 8.46
C ARG A 15 -3.13 -49.95 7.30
N GLY A 16 -2.29 -49.90 6.25
CA GLY A 16 -1.97 -51.01 5.33
C GLY A 16 -1.19 -50.52 4.10
N GLU A 17 0.15 -50.64 4.06
CA GLU A 17 0.95 -51.68 3.36
C GLU A 17 0.79 -51.68 1.83
N ALA A 18 1.79 -51.31 1.02
CA ALA A 18 3.10 -51.96 0.74
C ALA A 18 2.97 -53.32 0.03
N GLY A 19 3.33 -53.36 -1.27
CA GLY A 19 3.45 -54.57 -2.07
C GLY A 19 4.45 -54.38 -3.20
N ARG A 20 5.60 -55.06 -3.07
CA ARG A 20 6.73 -55.16 -4.01
C ARG A 20 6.61 -56.48 -4.78
N PHE A 21 7.25 -56.60 -5.96
CA PHE A 21 8.02 -57.75 -6.49
C PHE A 21 8.00 -57.85 -8.04
N PRO A 22 9.02 -58.48 -8.67
CA PRO A 22 9.66 -57.99 -9.90
C PRO A 22 9.73 -59.03 -11.04
N GLY A 23 10.32 -58.64 -12.19
CA GLY A 23 11.10 -59.56 -13.02
C GLY A 23 10.85 -59.51 -14.54
N GLY A 24 11.95 -59.38 -15.30
CA GLY A 24 11.98 -59.68 -16.73
C GLY A 24 12.98 -58.83 -17.53
N PRO A 25 14.18 -59.35 -17.88
CA PRO A 25 15.17 -58.63 -18.67
C PRO A 25 15.05 -58.95 -20.16
N SER A 26 15.43 -58.01 -21.02
CA SER A 26 15.87 -58.36 -22.38
C SER A 26 16.91 -57.39 -22.91
N ARG A 27 18.09 -57.94 -23.18
CA ARG A 27 19.23 -57.31 -23.84
C ARG A 27 18.88 -57.03 -25.31
N ARG A 28 19.38 -55.93 -25.88
CA ARG A 28 20.35 -55.94 -27.01
C ARG A 28 20.56 -54.55 -27.61
N HIS A 29 21.76 -54.44 -28.16
CA HIS A 29 22.25 -53.55 -29.21
C HIS A 29 22.75 -52.15 -28.89
N ALA A 30 24.08 -52.08 -28.99
CA ALA A 30 24.90 -50.92 -29.25
C ALA A 30 24.39 -50.11 -30.45
N GLY A 31 24.39 -48.79 -30.28
CA GLY A 31 24.29 -47.80 -31.33
C GLY A 31 25.02 -46.55 -30.89
N ARG A 32 26.26 -46.39 -31.34
CA ARG A 32 27.02 -45.14 -31.23
C ARG A 32 26.28 -44.07 -32.03
N GLY A 33 25.78 -43.06 -31.34
CA GLY A 33 25.34 -41.79 -31.93
C GLY A 33 25.83 -40.67 -31.02
N ALA A 34 26.94 -40.04 -31.39
CA ALA A 34 27.46 -38.87 -30.70
C ALA A 34 26.42 -37.74 -30.82
N ARG A 35 25.74 -37.44 -29.71
CA ARG A 35 24.86 -36.28 -29.60
C ARG A 35 25.76 -35.06 -29.39
N ALA A 36 25.73 -34.13 -30.34
CA ALA A 36 26.30 -32.80 -30.14
C ALA A 36 25.66 -32.16 -28.89
N PRO A 37 26.43 -31.47 -28.01
CA PRO A 37 25.82 -30.75 -26.91
C PRO A 37 25.00 -29.60 -27.50
N VAL A 38 23.68 -29.70 -27.38
CA VAL A 38 22.79 -28.54 -27.53
C VAL A 38 23.22 -27.57 -26.45
N LEU A 39 23.92 -26.51 -26.84
CA LEU A 39 24.27 -25.41 -25.94
C LEU A 39 22.94 -24.78 -25.50
N HIS A 40 22.45 -25.16 -24.33
CA HIS A 40 21.24 -24.59 -23.76
C HIS A 40 21.56 -23.13 -23.42
N ARG A 41 21.26 -22.24 -24.35
CA ARG A 41 21.36 -20.81 -24.12
C ARG A 41 20.36 -20.50 -23.00
N PRO A 42 20.79 -19.94 -21.86
CA PRO A 42 19.84 -19.61 -20.80
C PRO A 42 18.82 -18.61 -21.37
N PRO A 43 17.54 -18.68 -20.97
CA PRO A 43 16.59 -17.65 -21.34
C PRO A 43 17.21 -16.31 -20.94
N ARG A 44 17.20 -15.33 -21.86
CA ARG A 44 17.58 -13.96 -21.52
C ARG A 44 16.77 -13.61 -20.28
N GLN A 45 17.45 -13.41 -19.15
CA GLN A 45 16.82 -12.84 -17.98
C GLN A 45 16.18 -11.56 -18.49
N ALA A 46 14.84 -11.50 -18.48
CA ALA A 46 14.14 -10.28 -18.76
C ALA A 46 14.74 -9.26 -17.79
N ARG A 47 15.40 -8.23 -18.33
CA ARG A 47 15.81 -7.10 -17.50
C ARG A 47 14.53 -6.70 -16.76
N PRO A 48 14.54 -6.56 -15.42
CA PRO A 48 13.40 -5.97 -14.76
C PRO A 48 13.12 -4.68 -15.52
N ALA A 49 11.87 -4.50 -15.98
CA ALA A 49 11.46 -3.23 -16.55
C ALA A 49 11.98 -2.19 -15.57
N ALA A 50 12.88 -1.32 -16.05
CA ALA A 50 13.42 -0.23 -15.28
C ALA A 50 12.23 0.38 -14.55
N GLY A 51 12.35 0.46 -13.22
CA GLY A 51 11.23 0.69 -12.33
C GLY A 51 10.31 1.75 -12.89
N ALA A 52 9.02 1.63 -12.58
CA ALA A 52 8.16 2.80 -12.57
C ALA A 52 8.75 3.77 -11.52
N ALA A 53 9.85 4.43 -11.88
CA ALA A 53 10.33 5.62 -11.26
C ALA A 53 9.16 6.56 -11.41
N GLN A 54 8.43 6.73 -10.31
CA GLN A 54 7.44 7.78 -10.18
C GLN A 54 8.16 9.03 -10.66
N ARG A 55 7.77 9.52 -11.84
CA ARG A 55 8.28 10.79 -12.37
C ARG A 55 8.12 11.78 -11.22
N PRO A 56 9.11 12.63 -10.89
CA PRO A 56 8.96 13.60 -9.81
C PRO A 56 7.72 14.44 -10.13
N GLN A 57 6.64 14.12 -9.43
CA GLN A 57 5.38 14.81 -9.48
C GLN A 57 5.68 16.13 -8.72
N HIS A 58 5.99 17.19 -9.47
CA HIS A 58 6.67 18.42 -9.05
C HIS A 58 8.10 18.25 -8.49
N PRO A 59 9.12 18.97 -9.01
CA PRO A 59 10.49 18.89 -8.50
C PRO A 59 10.57 19.53 -7.11
N GLY A 60 10.37 18.73 -6.07
CA GLY A 60 10.65 19.10 -4.68
C GLY A 60 9.53 18.79 -3.71
N VAL A 61 8.25 18.82 -4.11
CA VAL A 61 7.10 18.53 -3.23
C VAL A 61 6.85 17.03 -3.20
N PHE A 62 6.77 16.42 -2.01
CA PHE A 62 6.53 14.97 -1.88
C PHE A 62 5.27 14.62 -1.08
N ALA A 63 4.71 15.56 -0.29
CA ALA A 63 3.46 15.33 0.42
C ALA A 63 2.68 16.63 0.67
N ALA A 64 1.35 16.51 0.76
CA ALA A 64 0.50 17.56 1.28
C ALA A 64 -0.66 16.96 2.08
N HIS A 65 -0.99 17.57 3.22
CA HIS A 65 -1.99 17.04 4.15
C HIS A 65 -2.90 18.13 4.68
N ILE A 66 -4.12 17.74 5.08
CA ILE A 66 -4.94 18.51 6.00
C ILE A 66 -4.73 17.96 7.40
N HIS A 67 -4.47 18.86 8.35
CA HIS A 67 -4.33 18.55 9.77
C HIS A 67 -5.44 19.21 10.59
N LEU A 68 -5.74 18.64 11.76
CA LEU A 68 -6.61 19.26 12.77
C LEU A 68 -5.79 20.02 13.83
N GLY A 69 -5.75 21.34 13.71
CA GLY A 69 -5.10 22.21 14.69
C GLY A 69 -5.57 23.65 14.58
N ARG A 70 -5.62 24.31 15.73
CA ARG A 70 -5.80 25.77 15.85
C ARG A 70 -4.57 26.49 15.25
N PRO A 71 -4.68 27.80 14.96
CA PRO A 71 -3.52 28.59 14.53
C PRO A 71 -2.34 28.44 15.48
N GLY A 72 -1.17 28.12 14.94
CA GLY A 72 0.07 27.91 15.70
C GLY A 72 0.18 26.56 16.44
N VAL A 73 -0.83 25.69 16.38
CA VAL A 73 -0.83 24.40 17.10
C VAL A 73 -0.68 23.24 16.11
N ASN A 74 0.28 22.35 16.36
CA ASN A 74 0.47 21.11 15.59
C ASN A 74 -0.68 20.14 15.83
N GLY A 75 -1.20 19.61 14.72
CA GLY A 75 -2.35 18.73 14.68
C GLY A 75 -2.06 17.39 14.02
N PRO A 76 -2.84 16.34 14.32
CA PRO A 76 -2.78 15.09 13.56
C PRO A 76 -3.27 15.28 12.13
N ILE A 77 -2.74 14.48 11.20
CA ILE A 77 -3.23 14.40 9.82
C ILE A 77 -4.64 13.81 9.83
N VAL A 78 -5.53 14.41 9.05
CA VAL A 78 -6.92 13.94 8.85
C VAL A 78 -7.28 13.69 7.40
N MET A 79 -6.47 14.13 6.44
CA MET A 79 -6.65 13.82 5.02
C MET A 79 -5.32 13.97 4.28
N ASN A 80 -5.00 13.02 3.41
CA ASN A 80 -3.87 13.12 2.49
C ASN A 80 -4.34 13.78 1.19
N LEU A 81 -3.74 14.92 0.85
CA LEU A 81 -4.03 15.63 -0.40
C LEU A 81 -3.09 15.19 -1.51
N TYR A 82 -1.83 14.89 -1.17
CA TYR A 82 -0.81 14.46 -2.10
C TYR A 82 0.23 13.58 -1.40
N GLY A 83 0.63 12.48 -2.04
CA GLY A 83 1.60 11.50 -1.53
C GLY A 83 1.23 10.81 -0.20
N PRO A 84 1.93 9.73 0.19
CA PRO A 84 2.77 8.83 -0.62
C PRO A 84 1.96 7.73 -1.34
N THR A 85 0.67 7.62 -1.05
CA THR A 85 -0.23 6.60 -1.64
C THR A 85 -1.23 7.26 -2.58
N ASP A 86 -1.41 6.61 -3.72
CA ASP A 86 -2.18 6.96 -4.91
C ASP A 86 -1.42 7.79 -5.97
N PRO A 87 -1.51 7.42 -7.26
CA PRO A 87 -1.18 8.34 -8.34
C PRO A 87 -2.13 9.53 -8.20
N VAL A 88 -1.62 10.63 -7.69
CA VAL A 88 -2.38 11.86 -7.62
C VAL A 88 -2.54 12.35 -9.05
N ASP A 89 -3.80 12.57 -9.46
CA ASP A 89 -4.07 13.27 -10.70
C ASP A 89 -3.55 14.70 -10.53
N ILE A 90 -2.36 14.92 -11.08
CA ILE A 90 -1.73 16.22 -11.13
C ILE A 90 -2.40 16.97 -12.26
N GLY A 91 -2.96 18.13 -11.92
CA GLY A 91 -3.60 18.98 -12.92
C GLY A 91 -2.56 19.61 -13.84
N PRO A 92 -2.88 20.74 -14.51
CA PRO A 92 -1.84 21.55 -15.14
C PRO A 92 -0.75 21.93 -14.13
N GLU A 93 0.40 22.43 -14.59
CA GLU A 93 1.63 22.67 -13.80
C GLU A 93 1.47 23.44 -12.46
N THR A 94 0.30 24.02 -12.20
CA THR A 94 -0.05 24.77 -11.00
C THR A 94 -0.96 24.03 -9.99
N GLN A 95 -1.39 22.79 -10.27
CA GLN A 95 -2.35 22.06 -9.42
C GLN A 95 -1.80 20.72 -8.94
N ILE A 96 -1.56 20.62 -7.62
CA ILE A 96 -0.98 19.45 -6.95
C ILE A 96 -1.99 18.29 -6.82
N VAL A 97 -3.29 18.57 -6.82
CA VAL A 97 -4.36 17.57 -6.76
C VAL A 97 -5.63 18.03 -7.45
N ASN A 98 -6.21 17.19 -8.31
CA ASN A 98 -7.48 17.44 -8.98
C ASN A 98 -8.48 16.28 -8.85
N ARG A 99 -9.02 16.05 -7.64
CA ARG A 99 -10.03 15.01 -7.42
C ARG A 99 -11.04 15.39 -6.34
N ALA A 100 -12.17 14.69 -6.32
CA ALA A 100 -13.12 14.74 -5.22
C ALA A 100 -12.64 13.85 -4.06
N PHE A 101 -12.77 14.38 -2.84
CA PHE A 101 -12.54 13.65 -1.60
C PHE A 101 -13.88 13.20 -1.00
N THR A 102 -13.85 12.04 -0.38
CA THR A 102 -14.97 11.37 0.26
C THR A 102 -14.64 11.08 1.71
N ARG A 103 -15.61 10.54 2.46
CA ARG A 103 -15.37 10.04 3.82
C ARG A 103 -14.28 8.96 3.87
N ALA A 104 -14.11 8.16 2.81
CA ALA A 104 -13.09 7.11 2.78
C ALA A 104 -11.65 7.67 2.80
N ASP A 105 -11.48 8.94 2.41
CA ASP A 105 -10.19 9.62 2.40
C ASP A 105 -9.81 10.23 3.77
N LEU A 106 -10.74 10.21 4.73
CA LEU A 106 -10.46 10.68 6.09
C LEU A 106 -9.63 9.66 6.85
N VAL A 107 -8.59 10.15 7.51
CA VAL A 107 -7.67 9.37 8.34
C VAL A 107 -7.57 9.94 9.75
N GLY A 108 -6.82 9.27 10.61
CA GLY A 108 -6.56 9.75 11.97
C GLY A 108 -7.85 9.93 12.79
N PRO A 109 -7.99 11.01 13.58
CA PRO A 109 -9.17 11.24 14.42
C PRO A 109 -10.52 11.36 13.69
N LEU A 110 -10.49 11.59 12.36
CA LEU A 110 -11.69 11.68 11.53
C LEU A 110 -11.92 10.42 10.67
N ALA A 111 -11.11 9.37 10.82
CA ALA A 111 -11.31 8.12 10.09
C ALA A 111 -12.74 7.57 10.30
N GLY A 112 -13.44 7.27 9.21
CA GLY A 112 -14.81 6.75 9.22
C GLY A 112 -15.90 7.79 9.59
N ARG A 113 -15.54 9.03 9.91
CA ARG A 113 -16.49 10.11 10.21
C ARG A 113 -17.08 10.74 8.95
N PRO A 114 -18.24 11.40 9.02
CA PRO A 114 -18.73 12.15 7.87
C PRO A 114 -17.81 13.32 7.51
N LEU A 115 -17.74 13.67 6.22
CA LEU A 115 -16.95 14.81 5.73
C LEU A 115 -17.41 16.14 6.35
N SER A 116 -18.64 16.21 6.85
CA SER A 116 -19.16 17.35 7.62
C SER A 116 -18.34 17.66 8.86
N ASP A 117 -17.70 16.67 9.49
CA ASP A 117 -16.89 16.90 10.68
C ASP A 117 -15.60 17.64 10.33
N LEU A 118 -14.98 17.29 9.19
CA LEU A 118 -13.84 18.04 8.65
C LEU A 118 -14.27 19.46 8.28
N LEU A 119 -15.40 19.61 7.59
CA LEU A 119 -15.93 20.91 7.20
C LEU A 119 -16.19 21.81 8.42
N GLN A 120 -16.79 21.29 9.50
CA GLN A 120 -17.00 22.05 10.73
C GLN A 120 -15.66 22.53 11.33
N ASN A 121 -14.62 21.70 11.31
CA ASN A 121 -13.29 22.11 11.77
C ASN A 121 -12.66 23.18 10.87
N MET A 122 -12.81 23.10 9.55
CA MET A 122 -12.37 24.15 8.63
C MET A 122 -13.10 25.48 8.90
N LEU A 123 -14.43 25.43 9.07
CA LEU A 123 -15.24 26.62 9.36
C LEU A 123 -14.90 27.25 10.71
N ALA A 124 -14.52 26.43 11.69
CA ALA A 124 -14.08 26.88 13.01
C ALA A 124 -12.61 27.37 13.04
N GLY A 125 -11.88 27.30 11.92
CA GLY A 125 -10.46 27.64 11.88
C GLY A 125 -9.57 26.66 12.66
N ASN A 126 -10.01 25.40 12.77
CA ASN A 126 -9.31 24.31 13.45
C ASN A 126 -8.68 23.31 12.46
N ALA A 127 -8.54 23.67 11.18
CA ALA A 127 -7.86 22.84 10.18
C ALA A 127 -6.90 23.68 9.33
N TYR A 128 -5.74 23.10 9.00
CA TYR A 128 -4.71 23.73 8.17
C TYR A 128 -4.17 22.76 7.12
N VAL A 129 -3.69 23.31 6.02
CA VAL A 129 -2.91 22.57 5.01
C VAL A 129 -1.43 22.68 5.34
N ASN A 130 -0.69 21.58 5.22
CA ASN A 130 0.77 21.56 5.25
C ASN A 130 1.29 20.92 3.97
N VAL A 131 2.31 21.53 3.35
CA VAL A 131 2.97 21.03 2.14
C VAL A 131 4.43 20.76 2.45
N HIS A 132 4.92 19.60 2.04
CA HIS A 132 6.24 19.09 2.38
C HIS A 132 7.13 19.03 1.14
N THR A 133 8.36 19.52 1.29
CA THR A 133 9.40 19.45 0.24
C THR A 133 10.59 18.64 0.71
N VAL A 134 11.42 18.16 -0.22
CA VAL A 134 12.65 17.43 0.11
C VAL A 134 13.62 18.27 0.95
N GLN A 135 13.56 19.61 0.84
CA GLN A 135 14.34 20.54 1.67
C GLN A 135 13.70 20.78 3.05
N HIS A 136 12.38 20.74 3.15
CA HIS A 136 11.64 20.98 4.38
C HIS A 136 10.65 19.83 4.67
N PHE A 137 11.21 18.75 5.22
CA PHE A 137 10.50 17.49 5.43
C PHE A 137 9.33 17.59 6.41
N GLU A 138 9.43 18.45 7.43
CA GLU A 138 8.35 18.70 8.41
C GLU A 138 7.26 19.65 7.87
N GLY A 139 7.50 20.29 6.74
CA GLY A 139 6.60 21.25 6.10
C GLY A 139 7.34 22.51 5.65
N GLU A 140 7.23 22.83 4.36
CA GLU A 140 7.68 24.09 3.76
C GLU A 140 6.65 25.21 3.99
N ILE A 141 5.38 24.91 3.68
CA ILE A 141 4.29 25.89 3.69
C ILE A 141 3.15 25.36 4.53
N ARG A 142 2.64 26.22 5.41
CA ARG A 142 1.49 25.94 6.25
C ARG A 142 0.47 27.06 6.21
N GLY A 143 -0.78 26.72 5.91
CA GLY A 143 -1.87 27.68 5.77
C GLY A 143 -3.11 27.23 6.52
N GLN A 144 -3.61 28.08 7.42
CA GLN A 144 -4.87 27.83 8.10
C GLN A 144 -6.03 27.99 7.12
N ILE A 145 -7.01 27.09 7.18
CA ILE A 145 -8.19 27.11 6.32
C ILE A 145 -9.26 27.98 6.99
N PHE A 146 -9.79 28.94 6.23
CA PHE A 146 -10.88 29.81 6.66
C PHE A 146 -11.94 29.89 5.56
N LEU A 147 -13.18 30.23 5.96
CA LEU A 147 -14.18 30.66 5.01
C LEU A 147 -13.77 32.04 4.47
N ALA A 148 -13.46 32.11 3.18
CA ALA A 148 -13.25 33.39 2.53
C ALA A 148 -14.55 34.20 2.58
N ARG A 149 -14.53 35.36 3.23
CA ARG A 149 -15.61 36.33 3.10
C ARG A 149 -15.35 37.09 1.81
N HIS A 150 -16.13 36.82 0.77
CA HIS A 150 -16.18 37.74 -0.36
C HIS A 150 -16.74 39.07 0.16
N GLY A 151 -15.90 40.11 0.12
CA GLY A 151 -16.29 41.47 0.49
C GLY A 151 -17.49 41.90 -0.35
N ARG A 152 -18.49 42.49 0.32
CA ARG A 152 -19.57 43.22 -0.34
C ARG A 152 -19.09 44.61 -0.70
#